data_AF-A0A6A4FAN2-F1
#
_entry.id   AF-A0A6A4FAN2-F1
#
_cell.length_a   1.000
_cell.length_b   1.000
_cell.length_c   1.000
_cell.angle_alpha   90.00
_cell.angle_beta   90.00
_cell.angle_gamma   90.00
#
_symmetry.space_group_name_H-M   'P 1'
#
loop_
_entity.id
_entity.type
_entity.pdbx_description
1 polymer ?
#
loop_
_entity_poly.entity_id
_entity_poly.type
_entity_poly.pdbx_seq_one_letter_code
_entity_poly.pdbx_strand_id
1 'polypeptide(L)'
;MVKLFCVIVGATGSVFPVDIDSSESVGDLKKAIKKEKMYQFPADELQLFLAKTEDGTWLDVARVAFVPLDEHGYPQGFSHMDPILWINNPEIFGDNFQWGERQVHVLVAIPGRYFAERDRDGGSSTENSYLSFWRSLESLFWPLERIEPTKKDV
;
A
#
# COMPACT_ATOMS: atom_id res chain seq x y z
N MET A 1 -20.18 -1.78 -9.41
CA MET A 1 -19.40 -1.26 -8.26
C MET A 1 -18.81 -2.41 -7.44
N VAL A 2 -17.48 -2.45 -7.37
CA VAL A 2 -16.66 -3.38 -6.59
C VAL A 2 -15.84 -2.60 -5.57
N LYS A 3 -15.45 -3.26 -4.47
CA LYS A 3 -14.66 -2.65 -3.40
C LYS A 3 -13.29 -3.30 -3.35
N LEU A 4 -12.27 -2.55 -3.74
CA LEU A 4 -10.88 -3.01 -3.71
C LEU A 4 -10.22 -2.57 -2.42
N PHE A 5 -9.50 -3.48 -1.77
CA PHE A 5 -8.67 -3.14 -0.62
C PHE A 5 -7.24 -2.89 -1.09
N CYS A 6 -6.82 -1.63 -0.95
CA CYS A 6 -5.53 -1.13 -1.39
C CYS A 6 -4.61 -0.92 -0.19
N VAL A 7 -3.31 -1.12 -0.40
CA VAL A 7 -2.29 -0.84 0.62
C VAL A 7 -1.09 -0.14 -0.02
N ILE A 8 -0.50 0.79 0.71
CA ILE A 8 0.73 1.46 0.25
C ILE A 8 1.92 0.57 0.63
N VAL A 9 2.76 0.21 -0.34
CA VAL A 9 3.98 -0.56 -0.06
C VAL A 9 5.02 0.31 0.64
N GLY A 10 5.80 -0.30 1.54
CA GLY A 10 6.84 0.41 2.30
C GLY A 10 6.31 1.33 3.42
N ALA A 11 4.99 1.42 3.62
CA ALA A 11 4.37 2.11 4.74
C ALA A 11 3.73 1.11 5.71
N THR A 12 3.94 1.27 7.02
CA THR A 12 3.28 0.43 8.02
C THR A 12 1.78 0.73 8.04
N GLY A 13 0.99 -0.28 7.71
CA GLY A 13 -0.37 -0.45 8.23
C GLY A 13 -1.37 0.68 7.96
N SER A 14 -1.91 0.73 6.74
CA SER A 14 -3.32 1.12 6.57
C SER A 14 -3.83 0.60 5.24
N VAL A 15 -4.55 -0.52 5.28
CA VAL A 15 -5.37 -0.95 4.14
C VAL A 15 -6.57 -0.02 4.07
N PHE A 16 -6.85 0.52 2.90
CA PHE A 16 -7.99 1.39 2.67
C PHE A 16 -8.86 0.84 1.55
N PRO A 17 -10.20 0.91 1.69
CA PRO A 17 -11.11 0.53 0.63
C PRO A 17 -11.15 1.61 -0.45
N VAL A 18 -11.29 1.18 -1.69
CA VAL A 18 -11.58 2.04 -2.85
C VAL A 18 -12.77 1.43 -3.58
N ASP A 19 -13.84 2.21 -3.72
CA ASP A 19 -15.00 1.83 -4.52
C ASP A 19 -14.75 2.23 -5.98
N ILE A 20 -14.96 1.29 -6.91
CA ILE A 20 -14.76 1.48 -8.35
C ILE A 20 -15.79 0.68 -9.14
N ASP A 21 -16.17 1.09 -10.36
CA ASP A 21 -16.97 0.19 -11.19
C ASP A 21 -16.12 -0.91 -11.83
N SER A 22 -16.69 -2.10 -11.95
CA SER A 22 -16.06 -3.23 -12.65
C SER A 22 -15.79 -2.94 -14.13
N SER A 23 -16.56 -2.04 -14.76
CA SER A 23 -16.34 -1.62 -16.14
C SER A 23 -15.29 -0.52 -16.30
N GLU A 24 -14.72 -0.02 -15.21
CA GLU A 24 -13.66 1.00 -15.25
C GLU A 24 -12.27 0.38 -15.44
N SER A 25 -11.32 1.20 -15.86
CA SER A 25 -9.95 0.78 -16.11
C SER A 25 -9.07 0.85 -14.85
N VAL A 26 -7.92 0.19 -14.90
CA VAL A 26 -6.85 0.39 -13.90
C VAL A 26 -6.38 1.85 -13.87
N GLY A 27 -6.43 2.57 -14.99
CA GLY A 27 -6.19 4.02 -15.04
C GLY A 27 -7.19 4.82 -14.20
N ASP A 28 -8.46 4.43 -14.19
CA ASP A 28 -9.48 5.04 -13.35
C ASP A 28 -9.31 4.66 -11.87
N LEU A 29 -8.84 3.44 -11.60
CA LEU A 29 -8.42 3.04 -10.24
C LEU A 29 -7.30 3.92 -9.70
N LYS A 30 -6.29 4.25 -10.52
CA LYS A 30 -5.25 5.21 -10.12
C LYS A 30 -5.85 6.57 -9.75
N LYS A 31 -6.83 7.07 -10.51
CA LYS A 31 -7.53 8.34 -10.21
C LYS A 31 -8.34 8.25 -8.91
N ALA A 32 -9.03 7.12 -8.68
CA ALA A 32 -9.80 6.88 -7.47
C ALA A 32 -8.91 6.85 -6.22
N ILE A 33 -7.78 6.11 -6.26
CA ILE A 33 -6.78 6.08 -5.18
C ILE A 33 -6.21 7.47 -4.91
N LYS A 34 -5.84 8.20 -5.96
CA LYS A 34 -5.35 9.58 -5.83
C LYS A 34 -6.35 10.46 -5.09
N LYS A 35 -7.64 10.39 -5.47
CA LYS A 35 -8.71 11.18 -4.86
C LYS A 35 -8.91 10.81 -3.40
N GLU A 36 -8.96 9.51 -3.10
CA GLU A 36 -9.12 8.96 -1.74
C GLU A 36 -8.00 9.43 -0.79
N LYS A 37 -6.75 9.41 -1.27
CA LYS A 37 -5.58 9.81 -0.48
C LYS A 37 -5.21 11.29 -0.61
N MET A 38 -5.98 12.06 -1.39
CA MET A 38 -5.76 13.49 -1.66
C MET A 38 -4.34 13.83 -2.17
N TYR A 39 -3.77 12.95 -2.97
CA TYR A 39 -2.43 13.17 -3.53
C TYR A 39 -2.43 14.33 -4.52
N GLN A 40 -1.39 15.18 -4.45
CA GLN A 40 -1.26 16.38 -5.28
C GLN A 40 -0.56 16.13 -6.62
N PHE A 41 -0.27 14.87 -6.95
CA PHE A 41 0.47 14.49 -8.14
C PHE A 41 -0.41 13.82 -9.20
N PRO A 42 -0.01 13.82 -10.48
CA PRO A 42 -0.72 13.10 -11.55
C PRO A 42 -0.94 11.62 -11.22
N ALA A 43 -2.15 11.11 -11.46
CA ALA A 43 -2.52 9.75 -11.05
C ALA A 43 -1.70 8.66 -11.78
N ASP A 44 -1.23 8.96 -12.98
CA ASP A 44 -0.38 8.10 -13.82
C ASP A 44 0.98 7.79 -13.18
N GLU A 45 1.43 8.61 -12.23
CA GLU A 45 2.66 8.35 -11.49
C GLU A 45 2.52 7.23 -10.44
N LEU A 46 1.29 6.90 -10.03
CA LEU A 46 1.05 5.74 -9.17
C LEU A 46 1.41 4.47 -9.93
N GLN A 47 2.17 3.58 -9.28
CA GLN A 47 2.38 2.22 -9.78
C GLN A 47 1.52 1.27 -8.96
N LEU A 48 0.69 0.49 -9.65
CA LEU A 48 -0.22 -0.47 -9.04
C LEU A 48 0.24 -1.88 -9.37
N PHE A 49 0.21 -2.76 -8.37
CA PHE A 49 0.57 -4.16 -8.50
C PHE A 49 -0.52 -5.03 -7.91
N LEU A 50 -0.71 -6.20 -8.50
CA LEU A 50 -1.64 -7.19 -7.98
C LEU A 50 -1.09 -7.74 -6.67
N ALA A 51 -1.88 -7.74 -5.60
CA ALA A 51 -1.46 -8.32 -4.31
C ALA A 51 -1.59 -9.85 -4.28
N LYS A 52 -1.40 -10.50 -5.43
CA LYS A 52 -1.50 -11.95 -5.62
C LYS A 52 -0.12 -12.50 -5.85
N THR A 53 0.24 -13.55 -5.12
CA THR A 53 1.51 -14.26 -5.29
C THR A 53 1.49 -15.09 -6.58
N GLU A 54 2.67 -15.56 -7.01
CA GLU A 54 2.80 -16.47 -8.16
C GLU A 54 1.95 -17.75 -8.02
N ASP A 55 1.81 -18.26 -6.79
CA ASP A 55 0.93 -19.40 -6.46
C ASP A 55 -0.57 -19.08 -6.56
N GLY A 56 -0.92 -17.84 -6.90
CA GLY A 56 -2.28 -17.37 -7.04
C GLY A 56 -2.97 -17.00 -5.72
N THR A 57 -2.22 -16.84 -4.63
CA THR A 57 -2.76 -16.53 -3.30
C THR A 57 -2.73 -15.03 -3.03
N TRP A 58 -3.83 -14.46 -2.53
CA TRP A 58 -3.88 -13.05 -2.13
C TRP A 58 -3.15 -12.80 -0.82
N LEU A 59 -2.50 -11.64 -0.71
CA LEU A 59 -1.87 -11.21 0.53
C LEU A 59 -2.94 -10.79 1.55
N ASP A 60 -2.68 -11.11 2.81
CA ASP A 60 -3.33 -10.47 3.95
C ASP A 60 -2.50 -9.28 4.45
N VAL A 61 -3.09 -8.50 5.35
CA VAL A 61 -2.46 -7.30 5.92
C VAL A 61 -1.12 -7.60 6.62
N ALA A 62 -0.99 -8.77 7.24
CA ALA A 62 0.23 -9.14 7.96
C ALA A 62 1.38 -9.45 6.99
N ARG A 63 1.07 -10.11 5.85
CA ARG A 63 2.08 -10.47 4.85
C ARG A 63 2.56 -9.30 4.01
N VAL A 64 1.73 -8.27 3.82
CA VAL A 64 2.13 -7.05 3.08
C VAL A 64 3.37 -6.39 3.68
N ALA A 65 3.51 -6.37 5.00
CA ALA A 65 4.65 -5.74 5.68
C ALA A 65 6.00 -6.41 5.36
N PHE A 66 5.98 -7.65 4.88
CA PHE A 66 7.16 -8.43 4.54
C PHE A 66 7.42 -8.51 3.03
N VAL A 67 6.67 -7.76 2.22
CA VAL A 67 6.86 -7.73 0.77
C VAL A 67 8.23 -7.09 0.46
N PRO A 68 9.15 -7.82 -0.17
CA PRO A 68 10.45 -7.27 -0.56
C PRO A 68 10.27 -6.17 -1.59
N LEU A 69 10.99 -5.06 -1.42
CA LEU A 69 10.98 -3.93 -2.36
C LEU A 69 12.31 -3.85 -3.10
N ASP A 70 12.28 -3.43 -4.36
CA ASP A 70 13.47 -3.13 -5.14
C ASP A 70 14.06 -1.73 -4.81
N GLU A 71 15.12 -1.35 -5.53
CA GLU A 71 15.80 -0.06 -5.37
C GLU A 71 14.90 1.15 -5.68
N HIS A 72 13.78 0.94 -6.38
CA HIS A 72 12.78 1.96 -6.68
C HIS A 72 11.61 1.97 -5.69
N GLY A 73 11.56 1.01 -4.77
CA GLY A 73 10.45 0.85 -3.83
C GLY A 73 9.27 0.04 -4.37
N TYR A 74 9.48 -0.70 -5.46
CA TYR A 74 8.44 -1.54 -6.06
C TYR A 74 8.45 -2.95 -5.46
N PRO A 75 7.27 -3.55 -5.23
CA PRO A 75 7.17 -4.89 -4.68
C PRO A 75 7.71 -5.94 -5.66
N GLN A 76 8.70 -6.71 -5.23
CA GLN A 76 9.32 -7.77 -6.02
C GLN A 76 8.44 -9.03 -6.04
N GLY A 77 8.31 -9.65 -7.20
CA GLY A 77 7.50 -10.87 -7.38
C GLY A 77 6.00 -10.63 -7.51
N PHE A 78 5.58 -9.37 -7.74
CA PHE A 78 4.18 -9.01 -7.97
C PHE A 78 3.98 -8.43 -9.37
N SER A 79 2.89 -8.81 -10.02
CA SER A 79 2.58 -8.35 -11.38
C SER A 79 2.12 -6.90 -11.39
N HIS A 80 2.70 -6.09 -12.27
CA HIS A 80 2.18 -4.77 -12.59
C HIS A 80 0.78 -4.86 -13.18
N MET A 81 -0.10 -3.95 -12.77
CA MET A 81 -1.40 -3.79 -13.40
C MET A 81 -1.26 -2.86 -14.60
N ASP A 82 -1.64 -3.33 -15.79
CA ASP A 82 -1.69 -2.50 -17.00
C ASP A 82 -2.83 -1.47 -16.89
N PRO A 83 -2.55 -0.15 -17.02
CA PRO A 83 -3.55 0.91 -16.92
C PRO A 83 -4.75 0.80 -17.86
N ILE A 84 -4.58 0.13 -19.01
CA ILE A 84 -5.60 0.02 -20.06
C ILE A 84 -6.58 -1.12 -19.77
N LEU A 85 -6.15 -2.11 -18.97
CA LEU A 85 -7.00 -3.25 -18.64
C LEU A 85 -8.14 -2.83 -17.71
N TRP A 86 -9.28 -3.48 -17.93
CA TRP A 86 -10.49 -3.22 -17.16
C TRP A 86 -10.48 -4.04 -15.87
N ILE A 87 -11.14 -3.54 -14.83
CA ILE A 87 -11.19 -4.21 -13.53
C ILE A 87 -11.92 -5.56 -13.61
N ASN A 88 -12.90 -5.70 -14.50
CA ASN A 88 -13.56 -6.99 -14.75
C ASN A 88 -12.77 -7.95 -15.64
N ASN A 89 -11.54 -7.59 -16.06
CA ASN A 89 -10.74 -8.48 -16.87
C ASN A 89 -10.31 -9.71 -16.05
N PRO A 90 -10.63 -10.94 -16.51
CA PRO A 90 -10.25 -12.16 -15.80
C PRO A 90 -8.74 -12.37 -15.70
N GLU A 91 -7.92 -11.72 -16.51
CA GLU A 91 -6.45 -11.76 -16.36
C GLU A 91 -5.98 -11.06 -15.07
N ILE A 92 -6.73 -10.08 -14.55
CA ILE A 92 -6.36 -9.35 -13.34
C ILE A 92 -6.88 -10.07 -12.09
N PHE A 93 -8.18 -10.37 -12.04
CA PHE A 93 -8.81 -10.91 -10.83
C PHE A 93 -9.27 -12.38 -10.96
N GLY A 94 -9.28 -12.95 -12.17
CA GLY A 94 -9.83 -14.29 -12.46
C GLY A 94 -11.32 -14.26 -12.80
N ASP A 95 -11.78 -15.27 -13.54
CA ASP A 95 -13.22 -15.48 -13.79
C ASP A 95 -13.96 -15.74 -12.46
N ASN A 96 -15.10 -15.06 -12.27
CA ASN A 96 -15.99 -15.25 -11.12
C ASN A 96 -15.36 -15.01 -9.73
N PHE A 97 -14.42 -14.06 -9.63
CA PHE A 97 -13.76 -13.74 -8.36
C PHE A 97 -14.77 -13.32 -7.29
N GLN A 98 -14.89 -14.13 -6.23
CA GLN A 98 -15.63 -13.77 -5.02
C GLN A 98 -14.68 -13.01 -4.10
N TRP A 99 -14.93 -11.71 -3.92
CA TRP A 99 -14.16 -10.83 -3.06
C TRP A 99 -14.06 -11.41 -1.64
N GLY A 100 -12.92 -12.04 -1.33
CA GLY A 100 -12.69 -12.67 -0.04
C GLY A 100 -12.57 -11.63 1.07
N GLU A 101 -13.10 -11.94 2.25
CA GLU A 101 -12.92 -11.06 3.42
C GLU A 101 -11.43 -11.01 3.83
N ARG A 102 -10.97 -9.83 4.25
CA ARG A 102 -9.62 -9.59 4.81
C ARG A 102 -8.44 -9.76 3.84
N GLN A 103 -8.69 -9.77 2.53
CA GLN A 103 -7.65 -9.84 1.51
C GLN A 103 -7.28 -8.45 1.01
N VAL A 104 -5.99 -8.23 0.79
CA VAL A 104 -5.48 -7.08 0.05
C VAL A 104 -5.49 -7.44 -1.43
N HIS A 105 -6.00 -6.51 -2.24
CA HIS A 105 -6.18 -6.71 -3.67
C HIS A 105 -5.11 -5.98 -4.47
N VAL A 106 -4.70 -4.79 -4.00
CA VAL A 106 -3.81 -3.91 -4.75
C VAL A 106 -2.70 -3.38 -3.84
N LEU A 107 -1.46 -3.54 -4.31
CA LEU A 107 -0.28 -2.89 -3.75
C LEU A 107 -0.05 -1.57 -4.51
N VAL A 108 0.09 -0.48 -3.77
CA VAL A 108 0.23 0.88 -4.30
C VAL A 108 1.63 1.39 -3.99
N ALA A 109 2.45 1.57 -5.01
CA ALA A 109 3.73 2.24 -4.89
C ALA A 109 3.59 3.72 -5.31
N ILE A 110 4.08 4.59 -4.43
CA ILE A 110 4.03 6.04 -4.62
C ILE A 110 5.38 6.49 -5.18
N PRO A 111 5.42 7.41 -6.15
CA PRO A 111 6.65 7.97 -6.68
C PRO A 111 7.54 8.58 -5.57
N GLY A 112 8.81 8.18 -5.53
CA GLY A 112 9.81 8.56 -4.51
C GLY A 112 9.95 10.07 -4.27
N ARG A 113 9.76 10.89 -5.32
CA ARG A 113 9.84 12.36 -5.24
C ARG A 113 8.82 13.01 -4.30
N TYR A 114 7.69 12.36 -4.03
CA TYR A 114 6.63 12.89 -3.15
C TYR A 114 6.78 12.51 -1.68
N PHE A 115 7.72 11.62 -1.34
CA PHE A 115 8.11 11.40 0.05
C PHE A 115 9.06 12.51 0.53
N ALA A 116 9.93 13.03 -0.34
CA ALA A 116 10.89 14.11 -0.01
C ALA A 116 10.26 15.51 0.08
N GLU A 117 9.08 15.73 -0.50
CA GLU A 117 8.47 17.06 -0.63
C GLU A 117 7.63 17.45 0.58
N ARG A 118 7.17 16.48 1.38
CA ARG A 118 6.57 16.75 2.70
C ARG A 118 7.59 17.12 3.79
N ASP A 119 8.88 16.95 3.50
CA ASP A 119 10.00 17.32 4.40
C ASP A 119 10.57 18.71 4.10
N ARG A 120 10.03 19.49 3.15
CA ARG A 120 10.54 20.86 2.87
C ARG A 120 10.05 21.95 3.84
N ASP A 121 9.36 21.56 4.91
CA ASP A 121 9.33 22.35 6.16
C ASP A 121 10.48 21.99 7.12
N GLY A 122 11.43 21.14 6.71
CA GLY A 122 12.59 20.79 7.54
C GLY A 122 13.67 19.96 6.84
N GLY A 123 14.59 20.65 6.16
CA GLY A 123 16.00 20.21 6.07
C GLY A 123 16.32 19.06 5.11
N SER A 124 16.80 19.44 3.92
CA SER A 124 17.55 18.55 3.02
C SER A 124 18.75 17.90 3.73
N SER A 125 18.85 16.58 3.70
CA SER A 125 20.12 15.91 3.39
C SER A 125 19.89 14.50 2.89
N THR A 126 20.61 14.17 1.83
CA THR A 126 20.68 12.90 1.14
C THR A 126 21.17 11.77 2.06
N GLU A 127 20.26 11.12 2.76
CA GLU A 127 20.47 9.80 3.37
C GLU A 127 19.17 8.99 3.22
N ASN A 128 19.29 7.70 2.92
CA ASN A 128 18.22 6.81 2.47
C ASN A 128 16.89 6.99 3.23
N SER A 129 15.97 7.72 2.57
CA SER A 129 14.65 8.18 3.05
C SER A 129 13.71 7.04 3.51
N TYR A 130 14.00 5.80 3.13
CA TYR A 130 13.23 4.63 3.57
C TYR A 130 13.42 4.29 5.06
N LEU A 131 14.57 4.58 5.69
CA LEU A 131 14.83 4.13 7.07
C LEU A 131 14.54 5.20 8.13
N SER A 132 14.59 6.48 7.77
CA SER A 132 14.35 7.61 8.68
C SER A 132 12.85 7.81 8.98
N PHE A 133 11.97 7.56 8.01
CA PHE A 133 10.51 7.59 8.19
C PHE A 133 10.02 6.56 9.23
N TRP A 134 10.65 5.38 9.27
CA TRP A 134 10.25 4.30 10.18
C TRP A 134 10.63 4.54 11.64
N ARG A 135 11.80 5.11 11.91
CA ARG A 135 12.20 5.44 13.31
C ARG A 135 11.35 6.53 13.95
N SER A 136 10.77 7.44 13.15
CA SER A 136 9.90 8.50 13.67
C SER A 136 8.49 7.99 13.99
N LEU A 137 7.97 7.04 13.21
CA LEU A 137 6.61 6.50 13.36
C LEU A 137 6.47 5.37 14.41
N GLU A 138 7.54 4.63 14.73
CA GLU A 138 7.53 3.70 15.88
C GLU A 138 7.18 4.42 17.20
N SER A 139 7.48 5.72 17.30
CA SER A 139 7.18 6.53 18.49
C SER A 139 5.70 6.93 18.63
N LEU A 140 4.90 6.83 17.56
CA LEU A 140 3.50 7.25 17.54
C LEU A 140 2.50 6.08 17.61
N PHE A 141 2.98 4.83 17.52
CA PHE A 141 2.12 3.63 17.53
C PHE A 141 2.25 2.75 18.78
N TRP A 142 3.05 3.11 19.79
CA TRP A 142 3.15 2.36 21.05
C TRP A 142 2.81 3.18 22.30
N PRO A 143 1.58 3.01 22.83
CA PRO A 143 1.42 3.01 24.28
C PRO A 143 0.42 1.95 24.76
N LEU A 144 0.75 0.65 24.64
CA LEU A 144 0.09 -0.46 25.37
C LEU A 144 0.94 -1.72 25.07
N GLU A 145 1.64 -2.41 25.96
CA GLU A 145 1.42 -2.68 27.38
C GLU A 145 2.72 -2.46 28.17
N ARG A 146 2.68 -1.59 29.18
CA ARG A 146 3.64 -1.64 30.28
C ARG A 146 2.97 -2.47 31.37
N ILE A 147 3.17 -3.79 31.35
CA ILE A 147 2.92 -4.60 32.55
C ILE A 147 4.03 -4.23 33.52
N GLU A 148 3.71 -3.40 34.51
CA GLU A 148 4.58 -3.17 35.65
C GLU A 148 4.70 -4.46 36.46
N PRO A 149 5.91 -4.94 36.80
CA PRO A 149 6.05 -5.93 37.84
C PRO A 149 5.74 -5.25 39.17
N THR A 150 4.61 -5.64 39.78
CA THR A 150 4.26 -5.26 41.15
C THR A 150 5.38 -5.68 42.09
N LYS A 151 6.12 -4.69 42.59
CA LYS A 151 7.07 -4.87 43.67
C LYS A 151 6.25 -5.21 44.92
N LYS A 152 6.38 -6.44 45.40
CA LYS A 152 5.83 -6.89 46.67
C LYS A 152 6.55 -6.16 47.81
N ASP A 153 5.75 -5.59 48.69
CA ASP A 153 6.14 -5.02 49.97
C ASP A 153 6.84 -6.07 50.85
N VAL A 154 7.97 -5.65 51.45
CA VAL A 154 8.55 -6.19 52.70
C VAL A 154 9.03 -5.00 53.51
#